data_AF-T1F1F7-F1
#
_entry.id   AF-T1F1F7-F1
#
_cell.length_a   1.000
_cell.length_b   1.000
_cell.length_c   1.000
_cell.angle_alpha   90.00
_cell.angle_beta   90.00
_cell.angle_gamma   90.00
#
_symmetry.space_group_name_H-M   'P 1'
#
loop_
_entity.id
_entity.type
_entity.pdbx_description
1 polymer ?
#
loop_
_entity_poly.entity_id
_entity_poly.type
_entity_poly.pdbx_seq_one_letter_code
_entity_poly.pdbx_strand_id
1 'polypeptide(L)'
;MTPDSRVRWKCAWTSSVQKAINSSEGAVKEKHARIVVIASHKEKSSLTYWSIVRRLPLQDNPLVAWKFCHVTHKLLRDGHKNVLPESFHSVKFMNEVGKMWGHLKDGYGILISCYIKLLEQKLHFHKKMPLIPGNLAMDDNKLDEICNKDINS
;
A
#
# COMPACT_ATOMS: atom_id res chain seq x y z
N MET A 1 -19.70 17.01 5.49
CA MET A 1 -20.09 15.61 5.79
C MET A 1 -20.51 15.54 7.25
N THR A 2 -21.68 14.98 7.53
CA THR A 2 -22.20 14.84 8.90
C THR A 2 -21.43 13.76 9.68
N PRO A 3 -21.37 13.81 11.03
CA PRO A 3 -20.68 12.81 11.85
C PRO A 3 -21.13 11.36 11.59
N ASP A 4 -22.45 11.13 11.45
CA ASP A 4 -23.01 9.81 11.13
C ASP A 4 -22.52 9.27 9.77
N SER A 5 -22.55 10.13 8.74
CA SER A 5 -22.03 9.76 7.43
C SER A 5 -20.54 9.41 7.51
N ARG A 6 -19.78 10.04 8.43
CA ARG A 6 -18.36 9.80 8.67
C ARG A 6 -18.09 8.40 9.23
N VAL A 7 -18.85 8.01 10.25
CA VAL A 7 -18.70 6.69 10.88
C VAL A 7 -19.05 5.58 9.89
N ARG A 8 -20.18 5.72 9.20
CA ARG A 8 -20.66 4.71 8.23
C ARG A 8 -19.65 4.41 7.13
N TRP A 9 -18.97 5.42 6.60
CA TRP A 9 -17.98 5.18 5.54
C TRP A 9 -16.69 4.57 6.06
N LYS A 10 -16.25 4.88 7.30
CA LYS A 10 -15.08 4.22 7.90
C LYS A 10 -15.34 2.72 8.06
N CYS A 11 -16.53 2.34 8.50
CA CYS A 11 -16.95 0.94 8.54
C CYS A 11 -16.94 0.29 7.15
N ALA A 12 -17.38 1.00 6.12
CA ALA A 12 -17.35 0.51 4.73
C ALA A 12 -15.91 0.33 4.20
N TRP A 13 -14.97 1.21 4.57
CA TRP A 13 -13.56 1.05 4.23
C TRP A 13 -12.97 -0.18 4.93
N THR A 14 -13.18 -0.33 6.24
CA THR A 14 -12.75 -1.51 7.00
C THR A 14 -13.25 -2.81 6.37
N SER A 15 -14.55 -2.88 6.06
CA SER A 15 -15.13 -4.04 5.39
C SER A 15 -14.49 -4.31 4.02
N SER A 16 -14.15 -3.26 3.27
CA SER A 16 -13.51 -3.41 1.97
C SER A 16 -12.07 -3.91 2.08
N VAL A 17 -11.29 -3.42 3.06
CA VAL A 17 -9.94 -3.94 3.33
C VAL A 17 -10.00 -5.42 3.69
N GLN A 18 -10.86 -5.81 4.64
CA GLN A 18 -11.02 -7.21 5.06
C GLN A 18 -11.53 -8.12 3.95
N LYS A 19 -12.40 -7.61 3.05
CA LYS A 19 -12.87 -8.38 1.90
C LYS A 19 -11.85 -8.48 0.77
N ALA A 20 -10.93 -7.51 0.65
CA ALA A 20 -9.85 -7.56 -0.33
C ALA A 20 -8.67 -8.42 0.16
N ILE A 21 -8.34 -8.33 1.45
CA ILE A 21 -7.24 -9.02 2.11
C ILE A 21 -7.83 -10.09 3.03
N ASN A 22 -8.04 -11.29 2.48
CA ASN A 22 -8.68 -12.41 3.15
C ASN A 22 -7.92 -13.72 2.88
N SER A 23 -8.30 -14.79 3.59
CA SER A 23 -7.68 -16.10 3.47
C SER A 23 -8.25 -16.99 2.35
N SER A 24 -9.25 -16.53 1.57
CA SER A 24 -9.83 -17.37 0.53
C SER A 24 -8.86 -17.52 -0.63
N GLU A 25 -8.65 -18.72 -1.15
CA GLU A 25 -7.79 -18.91 -2.31
C GLU A 25 -8.44 -18.32 -3.58
N GLY A 26 -7.69 -17.50 -4.31
CA GLY A 26 -8.19 -16.76 -5.48
C GLY A 26 -7.76 -15.30 -5.49
N ALA A 27 -8.03 -14.63 -6.62
CA ALA A 27 -7.60 -13.26 -6.86
C ALA A 27 -8.18 -12.26 -5.84
N VAL A 28 -7.48 -11.12 -5.69
CA VAL A 28 -8.01 -9.98 -4.93
C VAL A 28 -9.33 -9.55 -5.58
N LYS A 29 -10.34 -9.33 -4.74
CA LYS A 29 -11.63 -8.81 -5.21
C LYS A 29 -11.47 -7.36 -5.66
N GLU A 30 -11.32 -7.16 -6.97
CA GLU A 30 -11.03 -5.85 -7.60
C GLU A 30 -11.94 -4.71 -7.14
N LYS A 31 -13.24 -5.00 -6.97
CA LYS A 31 -14.21 -4.02 -6.45
C LYS A 31 -13.79 -3.46 -5.09
N HIS A 32 -13.27 -4.29 -4.20
CA HIS A 32 -12.88 -3.89 -2.85
C HIS A 32 -11.53 -3.18 -2.85
N ALA A 33 -10.57 -3.64 -3.66
CA ALA A 33 -9.30 -2.94 -3.84
C ALA A 33 -9.50 -1.53 -4.43
N ARG A 34 -10.42 -1.37 -5.39
CA ARG A 34 -10.79 -0.05 -5.94
C ARG A 34 -11.42 0.85 -4.88
N ILE A 35 -12.29 0.31 -4.02
CA ILE A 35 -12.88 1.09 -2.92
C ILE A 35 -11.79 1.56 -1.94
N VAL A 36 -10.77 0.74 -1.64
CA VAL A 36 -9.65 1.14 -0.78
C VAL A 36 -8.91 2.35 -1.35
N VAL A 37 -8.65 2.38 -2.66
CA VAL A 37 -8.05 3.53 -3.35
C VAL A 37 -8.95 4.76 -3.24
N ILE A 38 -10.24 4.65 -3.59
CA ILE A 38 -11.20 5.76 -3.53
C ILE A 38 -11.32 6.31 -2.10
N ALA A 39 -11.35 5.42 -1.10
CA ALA A 39 -11.44 5.81 0.31
C ALA A 39 -10.22 6.62 0.76
N SER A 40 -9.02 6.30 0.26
CA SER A 40 -7.82 7.10 0.55
C SER A 40 -7.91 8.52 0.01
N HIS A 41 -8.50 8.73 -1.18
CA HIS A 41 -8.75 10.06 -1.74
C HIS A 41 -9.78 10.84 -0.94
N LYS A 42 -10.82 10.15 -0.47
CA LYS A 42 -11.88 10.76 0.34
C LYS A 42 -11.38 11.18 1.73
N GLU A 43 -10.60 10.34 2.40
CA GLU A 43 -10.01 10.64 3.72
C GLU A 43 -8.78 11.56 3.59
N LYS A 44 -8.17 11.64 2.40
CA LYS A 44 -6.89 12.31 2.13
C LYS A 44 -5.73 11.74 2.96
N SER A 45 -5.82 10.47 3.34
CA SER A 45 -4.86 9.79 4.20
C SER A 45 -4.90 8.27 3.99
N SER A 46 -3.82 7.60 4.38
CA SER A 46 -3.62 6.15 4.42
C SER A 46 -3.66 5.59 5.85
N LEU A 47 -3.72 6.44 6.87
CA LEU A 47 -3.60 6.02 8.28
C LEU A 47 -4.67 4.99 8.68
N THR A 48 -5.90 5.18 8.22
CA THR A 48 -7.00 4.22 8.47
C THR A 48 -6.71 2.87 7.80
N TYR A 49 -6.18 2.85 6.57
CA TYR A 49 -5.78 1.60 5.91
C TYR A 49 -4.75 0.87 6.78
N TRP A 50 -3.69 1.56 7.18
CA TRP A 50 -2.59 1.00 7.97
C TRP A 50 -3.00 0.55 9.37
N SER A 51 -4.00 1.17 9.99
CA SER A 51 -4.52 0.72 11.29
C SER A 51 -5.33 -0.58 11.17
N ILE A 52 -5.99 -0.81 10.02
CA ILE A 52 -6.72 -2.05 9.73
C ILE A 52 -5.75 -3.18 9.39
N VAL A 53 -4.81 -2.98 8.47
CA VAL A 53 -3.92 -4.07 8.02
C VAL A 53 -3.00 -4.60 9.12
N ARG A 54 -2.61 -3.77 10.11
CA ARG A 54 -1.84 -4.21 11.28
C ARG A 54 -2.57 -5.21 12.18
N ARG A 55 -3.90 -5.35 12.03
CA ARG A 55 -4.73 -6.29 12.79
C ARG A 55 -5.04 -7.57 12.02
N LEU A 56 -4.58 -7.67 10.77
CA LEU A 56 -4.78 -8.88 9.95
C LEU A 56 -3.69 -9.91 10.27
N PRO A 57 -3.96 -11.22 10.11
CA PRO A 57 -3.00 -12.29 10.36
C PRO A 57 -1.99 -12.40 9.20
N LEU A 58 -1.23 -11.34 8.94
CA LEU A 58 -0.26 -11.28 7.84
C LEU A 58 0.91 -12.26 8.04
N GLN A 59 1.15 -12.70 9.27
CA GLN A 59 2.23 -13.64 9.59
C GLN A 59 1.77 -15.10 9.61
N ASP A 60 0.47 -15.34 9.80
CA ASP A 60 -0.07 -16.69 9.96
C ASP A 60 -0.64 -17.27 8.66
N ASN A 61 -0.97 -16.42 7.68
CA ASN A 61 -1.62 -16.86 6.45
C ASN A 61 -0.96 -16.26 5.20
N PRO A 62 -0.39 -17.10 4.31
CA PRO A 62 0.33 -16.62 3.13
C PRO A 62 -0.59 -15.94 2.11
N LEU A 63 -1.85 -16.38 1.97
CA LEU A 63 -2.81 -15.76 1.06
C LEU A 63 -3.20 -14.35 1.52
N VAL A 64 -3.36 -14.17 2.84
CA VAL A 64 -3.59 -12.85 3.46
C VAL A 64 -2.38 -11.94 3.20
N ALA A 65 -1.16 -12.43 3.45
CA ALA A 65 0.07 -11.67 3.22
C ALA A 65 0.28 -11.28 1.74
N TRP A 66 0.02 -12.22 0.82
CA TRP A 66 0.09 -11.98 -0.62
C TRP A 66 -0.91 -10.91 -1.07
N LYS A 67 -2.17 -11.03 -0.64
CA LYS A 67 -3.21 -10.04 -0.95
C LYS A 67 -2.94 -8.69 -0.30
N PHE A 68 -2.34 -8.67 0.88
CA PHE A 68 -1.84 -7.45 1.50
C PHE A 68 -0.82 -6.74 0.60
N CYS A 69 0.16 -7.48 0.07
CA CYS A 69 1.15 -6.90 -0.85
C CYS A 69 0.47 -6.30 -2.08
N HIS A 70 -0.45 -7.04 -2.69
CA HIS A 70 -1.18 -6.59 -3.87
C HIS A 70 -2.02 -5.32 -3.61
N VAL A 71 -2.84 -5.32 -2.54
CA VAL A 71 -3.70 -4.16 -2.21
C VAL A 71 -2.85 -2.96 -1.81
N THR A 72 -1.77 -3.17 -1.06
CA THR A 72 -0.82 -2.10 -0.70
C THR A 72 -0.17 -1.52 -1.94
N HIS A 73 0.30 -2.34 -2.87
CA HIS A 73 0.88 -1.86 -4.13
C HIS A 73 -0.12 -0.96 -4.88
N LYS A 74 -1.36 -1.42 -5.06
CA LYS A 74 -2.40 -0.65 -5.73
C LYS A 74 -2.68 0.67 -5.02
N LEU A 75 -2.71 0.66 -3.69
CA LEU A 75 -2.90 1.87 -2.88
C LEU A 75 -1.72 2.85 -3.05
N LEU A 76 -0.48 2.38 -3.02
CA LEU A 76 0.71 3.22 -3.25
C LEU A 76 0.77 3.79 -4.67
N ARG A 77 0.18 3.08 -5.64
CA ARG A 77 0.17 3.48 -7.05
C ARG A 77 -0.90 4.52 -7.36
N ASP A 78 -2.13 4.26 -6.91
CA ASP A 78 -3.33 4.98 -7.37
C ASP A 78 -4.01 5.80 -6.25
N GLY A 79 -3.52 5.71 -5.02
CA GLY A 79 -4.08 6.37 -3.84
C GLY A 79 -3.84 7.88 -3.79
N HIS A 80 -4.36 8.52 -2.74
CA HIS A 80 -4.15 9.95 -2.49
C HIS A 80 -2.65 10.28 -2.38
N LYS A 81 -2.24 11.51 -2.76
CA LYS A 81 -0.82 11.94 -2.72
C LYS A 81 -0.13 11.74 -1.36
N ASN A 82 -0.88 11.82 -0.26
CA ASN A 82 -0.34 11.62 1.09
C ASN A 82 -0.06 10.14 1.41
N VAL A 83 -0.58 9.20 0.62
CA VAL A 83 -0.41 7.76 0.87
C VAL A 83 1.07 7.38 0.85
N LEU A 84 1.85 7.84 -0.13
CA LEU A 84 3.28 7.52 -0.23
C LEU A 84 4.08 7.98 0.99
N PRO A 85 4.09 9.27 1.37
CA PRO A 85 4.86 9.74 2.52
C PRO A 85 4.36 9.17 3.84
N GLU A 86 3.04 9.03 4.05
CA GLU A 86 2.51 8.43 5.27
C GLU A 86 2.86 6.95 5.40
N SER A 87 2.82 6.20 4.30
CA SER A 87 3.13 4.76 4.27
C SER A 87 4.58 4.46 4.59
N PHE A 88 5.49 5.44 4.47
CA PHE A 88 6.88 5.28 4.86
C PHE A 88 7.04 4.89 6.35
N HIS A 89 6.14 5.33 7.23
CA HIS A 89 6.12 4.94 8.66
C HIS A 89 5.85 3.44 8.87
N SER A 90 5.31 2.75 7.87
CA SER A 90 4.99 1.33 7.92
C SER A 90 6.08 0.43 7.32
N VAL A 91 7.19 0.99 6.83
CA VAL A 91 8.30 0.22 6.23
C VAL A 91 8.86 -0.80 7.21
N LYS A 92 9.11 -0.43 8.47
CA LYS A 92 9.63 -1.36 9.48
C LYS A 92 8.70 -2.58 9.66
N PHE A 93 7.40 -2.33 9.78
CA PHE A 93 6.38 -3.38 9.91
C PHE A 93 6.37 -4.30 8.68
N MET A 94 6.40 -3.74 7.47
CA MET A 94 6.48 -4.53 6.24
C MET A 94 7.72 -5.42 6.23
N ASN A 95 8.88 -4.86 6.58
CA ASN A 95 10.14 -5.61 6.62
C ASN A 95 10.11 -6.77 7.62
N GLU A 96 9.47 -6.60 8.78
CA GLU A 96 9.29 -7.69 9.75
C GLU A 96 8.46 -8.84 9.16
N VAL A 97 7.35 -8.52 8.48
CA VAL A 97 6.53 -9.52 7.78
C VAL A 97 7.32 -10.20 6.66
N GLY A 98 8.05 -9.43 5.84
CA GLY A 98 8.83 -9.96 4.72
C GLY A 98 10.00 -10.84 5.14
N LYS A 99 10.69 -10.49 6.23
CA LYS A 99 11.77 -11.32 6.80
C LYS A 99 11.24 -12.66 7.26
N MET A 100 10.14 -12.68 8.00
CA MET A 100 9.51 -13.90 8.48
C MET A 100 9.17 -14.84 7.31
N TRP A 101 8.46 -14.35 6.29
CA TRP A 101 8.11 -15.16 5.11
C TRP A 101 9.33 -15.63 4.31
N GLY A 102 10.44 -14.86 4.32
CA GLY A 102 11.69 -15.25 3.68
C GLY A 102 12.43 -16.40 4.38
N HIS A 103 12.19 -16.61 5.68
CA HIS A 103 12.82 -17.70 6.44
C HIS A 103 12.18 -19.06 6.16
N LEU A 104 10.89 -19.11 5.83
CA LEU A 104 10.16 -20.36 5.58
C LEU A 104 10.63 -21.08 4.31
N LYS A 105 11.21 -20.34 3.33
CA LYS A 105 11.83 -20.85 2.08
C LYS A 105 10.95 -21.82 1.25
N ASP A 106 9.65 -21.88 1.50
CA ASP A 106 8.69 -22.73 0.80
C ASP A 106 7.44 -21.96 0.34
N GLY A 107 6.73 -22.54 -0.64
CA GLY A 107 5.47 -22.02 -1.17
C GLY A 107 5.50 -20.54 -1.55
N TYR A 108 4.53 -19.78 -1.02
CA TYR A 108 4.38 -18.35 -1.27
C TYR A 108 5.40 -17.48 -0.52
N GLY A 109 6.14 -18.03 0.46
CA GLY A 109 6.96 -17.23 1.40
C GLY A 109 8.02 -16.37 0.71
N ILE A 110 8.77 -16.97 -0.24
CA ILE A 110 9.78 -16.26 -1.02
C ILE A 110 9.13 -15.14 -1.86
N LEU A 111 8.00 -15.44 -2.50
CA LEU A 111 7.29 -14.46 -3.35
C LEU A 111 6.77 -13.28 -2.51
N ILE A 112 6.22 -13.54 -1.32
CA ILE A 112 5.77 -12.51 -0.40
C ILE A 112 6.95 -11.64 0.06
N SER A 113 8.07 -12.27 0.44
CA SER A 113 9.28 -11.58 0.87
C SER A 113 9.83 -10.64 -0.22
N CYS A 114 9.92 -11.14 -1.46
CA CYS A 114 10.34 -10.34 -2.62
C CYS A 114 9.37 -9.17 -2.91
N TYR A 115 8.06 -9.41 -2.81
CA TYR A 115 7.07 -8.36 -3.06
C TYR A 115 7.15 -7.27 -1.98
N ILE A 116 7.29 -7.65 -0.71
CA ILE A 116 7.48 -6.67 0.38
C ILE A 116 8.73 -5.82 0.13
N LYS A 117 9.84 -6.45 -0.29
CA LYS A 117 11.06 -5.72 -0.63
C LYS A 117 10.83 -4.73 -1.79
N LEU A 118 10.04 -5.11 -2.80
CA LEU A 118 9.64 -4.18 -3.88
C LEU A 118 8.85 -2.98 -3.33
N LEU A 119 7.90 -3.20 -2.41
CA LEU A 119 7.12 -2.12 -1.80
C LEU A 119 7.99 -1.19 -0.94
N GLU A 120 8.93 -1.75 -0.19
CA GLU A 120 9.95 -0.99 0.55
C GLU A 120 10.75 -0.10 -0.41
N GLN A 121 11.33 -0.67 -1.47
CA GLN A 121 12.12 0.10 -2.44
C GLN A 121 11.31 1.23 -3.08
N LYS A 122 10.04 0.96 -3.42
CA LYS A 122 9.11 1.97 -3.91
C LYS A 122 8.96 3.14 -2.92
N LEU A 123 8.77 2.86 -1.63
CA LEU A 123 8.62 3.90 -0.61
C LEU A 123 9.91 4.69 -0.39
N HIS A 124 11.07 4.02 -0.39
CA HIS A 124 12.37 4.70 -0.31
C HIS A 124 12.62 5.60 -1.52
N PHE A 125 12.27 5.15 -2.72
CA PHE A 125 12.34 5.95 -3.93
C PHE A 125 11.47 7.21 -3.81
N HIS A 126 10.20 7.09 -3.45
CA HIS A 126 9.29 8.23 -3.32
C HIS A 126 9.61 9.14 -2.13
N LYS A 127 10.33 8.66 -1.11
CA LYS A 127 10.87 9.52 -0.06
C LYS A 127 11.97 10.45 -0.59
N LYS A 128 12.81 9.96 -1.51
CA LYS A 128 13.85 10.77 -2.16
C LYS A 128 13.28 11.65 -3.28
N MET A 129 12.32 11.12 -4.04
CA MET A 129 11.71 11.75 -5.21
C MET A 129 10.21 11.98 -5.00
N PRO A 130 9.79 12.89 -4.10
CA PRO A 130 8.38 13.08 -3.74
C PRO A 130 7.52 13.67 -4.88
N LEU A 131 8.16 14.30 -5.87
CA LEU A 131 7.47 14.86 -7.04
C LEU A 131 7.06 13.80 -8.06
N ILE A 132 7.71 12.62 -8.05
CA ILE A 132 7.38 11.52 -8.96
C ILE A 132 6.11 10.82 -8.46
N PRO A 133 5.07 10.69 -9.30
CA PRO A 133 3.78 10.11 -8.89
C PRO A 133 3.88 8.61 -8.65
N GLY A 134 2.97 8.08 -7.83
CA GLY A 134 2.94 6.67 -7.45
C GLY A 134 2.76 5.70 -8.61
N ASN A 135 2.17 6.11 -9.71
CA ASN A 135 2.04 5.31 -10.93
C ASN A 135 3.24 5.41 -11.88
N LEU A 136 4.24 6.23 -11.54
CA LEU A 136 5.43 6.52 -12.35
C LEU A 136 5.12 7.10 -13.73
N ALA A 137 3.88 7.57 -13.95
CA ALA A 137 3.48 8.18 -15.21
C ALA A 137 3.67 9.71 -15.11
N MET A 138 4.64 10.21 -15.86
CA MET A 138 5.00 11.62 -15.93
C MET A 138 5.51 11.91 -17.34
N ASP A 139 5.30 13.14 -17.82
CA ASP A 139 5.86 13.63 -19.07
C ASP A 139 7.36 13.95 -18.94
N ASP A 140 8.12 13.73 -20.01
CA ASP A 140 9.58 13.90 -20.03
C ASP A 140 10.01 15.32 -19.62
N ASN A 141 9.25 16.34 -20.04
CA ASN A 141 9.54 17.74 -19.68
C ASN A 141 9.51 17.97 -18.15
N LYS A 142 8.49 17.46 -17.46
CA LYS A 142 8.43 17.55 -15.98
C LYS A 142 9.49 16.70 -15.31
N LEU A 143 9.86 15.58 -15.91
CA LEU A 143 10.94 14.74 -15.39
C LEU A 143 12.28 15.50 -15.44
N ASP A 144 12.59 16.13 -16.57
CA ASP A 144 13.78 16.95 -16.75
C ASP A 144 13.80 18.12 -15.76
N GLU A 145 12.67 18.78 -15.53
CA GLU A 145 12.56 19.84 -14.51
C GLU A 145 12.87 19.36 -13.09
N ILE A 146 12.43 18.15 -12.73
CA ILE A 146 12.72 17.57 -11.41
C ILE A 146 14.21 17.23 -11.31
N CYS A 147 14.77 16.56 -12.31
CA CYS A 147 16.19 16.20 -12.34
C CYS A 147 17.09 17.44 -12.29
N ASN A 148 16.75 18.50 -13.03
CA ASN A 148 17.51 19.74 -13.02
C ASN A 148 17.43 20.48 -11.68
N LYS A 149 16.33 20.34 -10.93
CA LYS A 149 16.23 20.90 -9.57
C LYS A 149 17.06 20.11 -8.57
N ASP A 150 17.12 18.78 -8.71
CA ASP A 150 17.88 17.91 -7.80
C ASP A 150 19.41 18.05 -7.97
N ILE A 151 19.92 18.33 -9.18
CA ILE A 151 21.36 18.59 -9.43
C ILE A 151 21.83 19.89 -8.76
N ASN A 152 20.92 20.84 -8.58
CA ASN A 152 21.23 22.17 -8.06
C ASN A 152 21.00 22.31 -6.54
N SER A 153 20.82 21.19 -5.80
CA SER A 153 20.51 21.17 -4.36
C SER A 153 21.56 20.47 -3.51
#